data_AF-A0ABD3MNM0-F1
#
_entry.id   AF-A0ABD3MNM0-F1
#
_cell.length_a   1.000
_cell.length_b   1.000
_cell.length_c   1.000
_cell.angle_alpha   90.00
_cell.angle_beta   90.00
_cell.angle_gamma   90.00
#
_symmetry.space_group_name_H-M   'P 1'
#
loop_
_entity.id
_entity.type
_entity.pdbx_description
1 polymer ?
#
loop_
_entity_poly.entity_id
_entity_poly.type
_entity_poly.pdbx_seq_one_letter_code
_entity_poly.pdbx_strand_id
1 'polypeptide(L)'
;MRKLRSTFSRSWDSSPAGVAEGAAFSRGTGKFRMTSCPSQSQWFTDFLLGAQDRMGYDTKKQLPLPIKAIVKMLELVRQDLDEREAAESAPLLRFDASVAILAAALLRGHEGFYLDIAATKAHLADGKNGVLPEKFSKHRILSEDEILALPTVCICLMGKFKGETGERYHSIILANESMSGLTVRWWVEALISLCDEEGKATGFAFDEADDTPPDSAEYNALFRQYLQRLQENHQDLFSAKEDVTRYGISRSLCKSAVTRAGKAGMTEMEVSAVNRWRTVEKAKGSCPKHNMLTHYTDARALAPMTWKYSYVL
;
A
#
# COMPACT_ATOMS: atom_id res chain seq x y z
N MET A 1 -21.97 16.60 -1.35
CA MET A 1 -21.62 17.92 -0.77
C MET A 1 -20.15 18.09 -0.35
N ARG A 2 -19.47 17.07 0.21
CA ARG A 2 -18.07 17.20 0.68
C ARG A 2 -17.07 17.71 -0.38
N LYS A 3 -17.13 17.20 -1.61
CA LYS A 3 -16.24 17.64 -2.71
C LYS A 3 -16.44 19.12 -3.06
N LEU A 4 -17.70 19.55 -3.22
CA LEU A 4 -18.05 20.95 -3.50
C LEU A 4 -17.56 21.89 -2.39
N ARG A 5 -17.79 21.52 -1.11
CA ARG A 5 -17.22 22.26 0.04
C ARG A 5 -15.71 22.41 -0.11
N SER A 6 -14.98 21.30 -0.32
CA SER A 6 -13.52 21.36 -0.41
C SER A 6 -13.02 22.17 -1.60
N THR A 7 -13.69 22.11 -2.74
CA THR A 7 -13.35 22.91 -3.92
C THR A 7 -13.57 24.39 -3.62
N PHE A 8 -14.73 24.75 -3.06
CA PHE A 8 -15.03 26.13 -2.68
C PHE A 8 -14.03 26.66 -1.65
N SER A 9 -13.72 25.90 -0.59
CA SER A 9 -12.74 26.30 0.41
C SER A 9 -11.36 26.55 -0.21
N ARG A 10 -10.91 25.68 -1.12
CA ARG A 10 -9.62 25.88 -1.81
C ARG A 10 -9.64 27.06 -2.78
N SER A 11 -10.72 27.26 -3.51
CA SER A 11 -10.89 28.43 -4.38
C SER A 11 -10.89 29.72 -3.57
N TRP A 12 -11.50 29.71 -2.38
CA TRP A 12 -11.42 30.83 -1.45
C TRP A 12 -9.99 31.05 -0.97
N ASP A 13 -9.30 30.01 -0.49
CA ASP A 13 -7.92 30.10 0.00
C ASP A 13 -6.96 30.68 -1.05
N SER A 14 -7.20 30.40 -2.33
CA SER A 14 -6.43 30.92 -3.48
C SER A 14 -6.93 32.26 -4.02
N SER A 15 -8.05 32.79 -3.52
CA SER A 15 -8.62 34.07 -3.97
C SER A 15 -7.88 35.26 -3.34
N PRO A 16 -7.97 36.49 -3.90
CA PRO A 16 -7.39 37.68 -3.27
C PRO A 16 -7.87 37.90 -1.83
N ALA A 17 -9.16 37.64 -1.56
CA ALA A 17 -9.73 37.73 -0.22
C ALA A 17 -9.11 36.70 0.72
N GLY A 18 -9.04 35.44 0.29
CA GLY A 18 -8.41 34.38 1.07
C GLY A 18 -6.93 34.63 1.31
N VAL A 19 -6.16 35.12 0.34
CA VAL A 19 -4.73 35.45 0.52
C VAL A 19 -4.54 36.62 1.49
N ALA A 20 -5.42 37.63 1.44
CA ALA A 20 -5.39 38.77 2.36
C ALA A 20 -5.70 38.39 3.82
N GLU A 21 -6.36 37.24 4.07
CA GLU A 21 -6.53 36.65 5.39
C GLU A 21 -5.17 36.13 5.92
N GLY A 22 -4.30 37.04 6.37
CA GLY A 22 -2.90 36.77 6.70
C GLY A 22 -2.62 36.15 8.07
N ALA A 23 -3.64 35.91 8.90
CA ALA A 23 -3.46 35.41 10.26
C ALA A 23 -3.35 33.87 10.28
N ALA A 24 -2.13 33.38 10.49
CA ALA A 24 -1.85 31.97 10.77
C ALA A 24 -1.33 31.82 12.20
N PHE A 25 -2.04 31.05 13.01
CA PHE A 25 -1.64 30.67 14.36
C PHE A 25 -0.97 29.31 14.31
N SER A 26 0.05 29.13 15.16
CA SER A 26 0.67 27.82 15.36
C SER A 26 0.47 27.38 16.80
N ARG A 27 -0.01 26.15 16.99
CA ARG A 27 -0.02 25.47 18.29
C ARG A 27 0.58 24.08 18.09
N GLY A 28 1.80 23.88 18.58
CA GLY A 28 2.57 22.68 18.30
C GLY A 28 2.84 22.51 16.79
N THR A 29 2.45 21.39 16.21
CA THR A 29 2.57 21.10 14.77
C THR A 29 1.39 21.58 13.93
N GLY A 30 0.29 22.00 14.56
CA GLY A 30 -0.89 22.50 13.87
C GLY A 30 -0.71 23.96 13.49
N LYS A 31 -0.80 24.26 12.19
CA LYS A 31 -1.03 25.62 11.69
C LYS A 31 -2.52 25.78 11.46
N PHE A 32 -3.13 26.74 12.16
CA PHE A 32 -4.53 27.10 12.03
C PHE A 32 -4.61 28.48 11.40
N ARG A 33 -5.38 28.61 10.34
CA ARG A 33 -5.62 29.89 9.69
C ARG A 33 -7.01 30.38 10.13
N MET A 34 -7.10 31.63 10.58
CA MET A 34 -8.43 32.26 10.64
C MET A 34 -8.87 32.56 9.22
N THR A 35 -10.06 32.11 8.86
CA THR A 35 -10.64 32.37 7.54
C THR A 35 -12.07 32.84 7.68
N SER A 36 -12.47 33.78 6.83
CA SER A 36 -13.87 34.18 6.70
C SER A 36 -14.63 33.35 5.66
N CYS A 37 -14.00 32.29 5.14
CA CYS A 37 -14.61 31.39 4.16
C CYS A 37 -15.96 30.85 4.65
N PRO A 38 -17.08 31.15 3.96
CA PRO A 38 -18.42 30.72 4.38
C PRO A 38 -18.55 29.20 4.54
N SER A 39 -17.83 28.44 3.70
CA SER A 39 -17.83 26.96 3.74
C SER A 39 -17.09 26.35 4.94
N GLN A 40 -16.35 27.17 5.70
CA GLN A 40 -15.69 26.78 6.95
C GLN A 40 -16.41 27.36 8.19
N SER A 41 -17.49 28.11 8.01
CA SER A 41 -18.27 28.66 9.11
C SER A 41 -18.94 27.58 9.97
N GLN A 42 -19.24 27.96 11.22
CA GLN A 42 -19.99 27.11 12.14
C GLN A 42 -21.36 26.77 11.57
N TRP A 43 -22.10 27.77 11.07
CA TRP A 43 -23.41 27.59 10.44
C TRP A 43 -23.37 26.56 9.29
N PHE A 44 -22.36 26.64 8.40
CA PHE A 44 -22.27 25.70 7.29
C PHE A 44 -21.93 24.28 7.76
N THR A 45 -21.15 24.15 8.83
CA THR A 45 -20.85 22.86 9.46
C THR A 45 -22.11 22.23 10.05
N ASP A 46 -22.91 23.01 10.78
CA ASP A 46 -24.18 22.55 11.38
C ASP A 46 -25.23 22.25 10.30
N PHE A 47 -25.29 23.08 9.25
CA PHE A 47 -26.12 22.81 8.07
C PHE A 47 -25.76 21.47 7.43
N LEU A 48 -24.46 21.19 7.24
CA LEU A 48 -24.01 19.92 6.68
C LEU A 48 -24.32 18.72 7.57
N LEU A 49 -24.20 18.87 8.89
CA LEU A 49 -24.60 17.84 9.86
C LEU A 49 -26.09 17.55 9.77
N GLY A 50 -26.94 18.58 9.84
CA GLY A 50 -28.39 18.42 9.71
C GLY A 50 -28.82 17.90 8.33
N ALA A 51 -28.09 18.25 7.27
CA ALA A 51 -28.27 17.68 5.94
C ALA A 51 -27.91 16.19 5.90
N GLN A 52 -26.81 15.80 6.54
CA GLN A 52 -26.39 14.41 6.65
C GLN A 52 -27.36 13.56 7.47
N ASP A 53 -27.91 14.11 8.56
CA ASP A 53 -28.88 13.40 9.40
C ASP A 53 -30.22 13.19 8.69
N ARG A 54 -30.71 14.19 7.94
CA ARG A 54 -32.00 14.11 7.23
C ARG A 54 -31.95 13.29 5.94
N MET A 55 -30.88 13.44 5.16
CA MET A 55 -30.74 12.75 3.86
C MET A 55 -30.03 11.40 4.00
N GLY A 56 -29.47 11.11 5.17
CA GLY A 56 -28.51 10.03 5.35
C GLY A 56 -27.19 10.30 4.61
N TYR A 57 -26.30 9.32 4.67
CA TYR A 57 -25.09 9.31 3.84
C TYR A 57 -24.90 7.93 3.22
N ASP A 58 -24.68 7.91 1.90
CA ASP A 58 -24.12 6.73 1.25
C ASP A 58 -22.59 6.86 1.24
N THR A 59 -21.89 5.83 1.70
CA THR A 59 -20.44 5.75 1.56
C THR A 59 -20.07 4.66 0.59
N LYS A 60 -19.73 5.09 -0.63
CA LYS A 60 -19.02 4.28 -1.64
C LYS A 60 -17.56 4.06 -1.25
N LYS A 61 -17.32 3.59 -0.03
CA LYS A 61 -16.00 3.20 0.46
C LYS A 61 -15.64 1.85 -0.17
N GLN A 62 -14.39 1.73 -0.61
CA GLN A 62 -13.86 0.44 -1.03
C GLN A 62 -13.90 -0.57 0.11
N LEU A 63 -14.27 -1.81 -0.18
CA LEU A 63 -14.42 -2.89 0.81
C LEU A 63 -13.16 -3.77 0.89
N PRO A 64 -12.91 -4.45 2.03
CA PRO A 64 -11.89 -5.50 2.10
C PRO A 64 -12.38 -6.76 1.38
N LEU A 65 -11.46 -7.48 0.76
CA LEU A 65 -11.65 -8.82 0.19
C LEU A 65 -11.12 -9.90 1.14
N PRO A 66 -11.68 -11.12 1.11
CA PRO A 66 -11.04 -12.28 1.71
C PRO A 66 -9.64 -12.50 1.11
N ILE A 67 -8.62 -12.81 1.92
CA ILE A 67 -7.26 -13.02 1.41
C ILE A 67 -7.21 -14.19 0.39
N LYS A 68 -8.01 -15.23 0.61
CA LYS A 68 -8.16 -16.35 -0.33
C LYS A 68 -8.67 -15.91 -1.70
N ALA A 69 -9.53 -14.90 -1.76
CA ALA A 69 -10.01 -14.34 -3.02
C ALA A 69 -8.85 -13.65 -3.78
N ILE A 70 -7.96 -12.94 -3.06
CA ILE A 70 -6.78 -12.31 -3.65
C ILE A 70 -5.81 -13.37 -4.17
N VAL A 71 -5.50 -14.40 -3.37
CA VAL A 71 -4.62 -15.50 -3.80
C VAL A 71 -5.20 -16.20 -5.01
N LYS A 72 -6.50 -16.52 -5.00
CA LYS A 72 -7.15 -17.19 -6.13
C LYS A 72 -7.20 -16.33 -7.39
N MET A 73 -7.37 -15.01 -7.23
CA MET A 73 -7.28 -14.07 -8.35
C MET A 73 -5.87 -14.09 -8.97
N LEU A 74 -4.81 -14.04 -8.15
CA LEU A 74 -3.42 -14.12 -8.61
C LEU A 74 -3.12 -15.46 -9.32
N GLU A 75 -3.72 -16.57 -8.87
CA GLU A 75 -3.63 -17.86 -9.57
C GLU A 75 -4.28 -17.82 -10.95
N LEU A 76 -5.47 -17.22 -11.09
CA LEU A 76 -6.14 -17.06 -12.38
C LEU A 76 -5.29 -16.24 -13.34
N VAL A 77 -4.63 -15.20 -12.84
CA VAL A 77 -3.77 -14.40 -13.73
C VAL A 77 -2.50 -15.14 -14.11
N ARG A 78 -1.92 -15.90 -13.19
CA ARG A 78 -0.77 -16.75 -13.50
C ARG A 78 -1.07 -17.75 -14.61
N GLN A 79 -2.27 -18.34 -14.61
CA GLN A 79 -2.74 -19.19 -15.71
C GLN A 79 -2.80 -18.42 -17.03
N ASP A 80 -3.36 -17.21 -17.03
CA ASP A 80 -3.40 -16.36 -18.23
C ASP A 80 -2.00 -15.93 -18.71
N LEU A 81 -1.03 -15.76 -17.81
CA LEU A 81 0.36 -15.45 -18.15
C LEU A 81 1.04 -16.64 -18.85
N ASP A 82 0.79 -17.86 -18.38
CA ASP A 82 1.35 -19.09 -18.97
C ASP A 82 0.76 -19.38 -20.37
N GLU A 83 -0.44 -18.86 -20.68
CA GLU A 83 -1.12 -19.03 -21.97
C GLU A 83 -0.73 -17.97 -23.02
N ARG A 84 -0.15 -16.84 -22.61
CA ARG A 84 0.13 -15.68 -23.48
C ARG A 84 1.59 -15.62 -23.93
N GLU A 85 1.82 -14.92 -25.04
CA GLU A 85 3.18 -14.59 -25.46
C GLU A 85 3.84 -13.55 -24.54
N ALA A 86 5.18 -13.52 -24.53
CA ALA A 86 5.98 -12.69 -23.63
C ALA A 86 5.66 -11.18 -23.72
N ALA A 87 5.35 -10.67 -24.92
CA ALA A 87 5.05 -9.25 -25.11
C ALA A 87 3.69 -8.83 -24.51
N GLU A 88 2.68 -9.71 -24.54
CA GLU A 88 1.35 -9.43 -24.02
C GLU A 88 1.22 -9.70 -22.51
N SER A 89 2.17 -10.46 -21.95
CA SER A 89 2.20 -10.82 -20.53
C SER A 89 2.87 -9.75 -19.66
N ALA A 90 3.71 -8.87 -20.22
CA ALA A 90 4.44 -7.85 -19.45
C ALA A 90 3.55 -6.88 -18.65
N PRO A 91 2.49 -6.25 -19.23
CA PRO A 91 1.60 -5.36 -18.47
C PRO A 91 0.81 -6.11 -17.39
N LEU A 92 0.45 -7.36 -17.69
CA LEU A 92 -0.31 -8.22 -16.80
C LEU A 92 0.55 -8.66 -15.60
N LEU A 93 1.79 -9.05 -15.83
CA LEU A 93 2.76 -9.38 -14.78
C LEU A 93 2.98 -8.19 -13.83
N ARG A 94 3.14 -6.98 -14.36
CA ARG A 94 3.25 -5.76 -13.55
C ARG A 94 2.00 -5.52 -12.72
N PHE A 95 0.84 -5.69 -13.32
CA PHE A 95 -0.43 -5.57 -12.63
C PHE A 95 -0.52 -6.50 -11.42
N ASP A 96 -0.27 -7.80 -11.56
CA ASP A 96 -0.37 -8.75 -10.44
C ASP A 96 0.76 -8.66 -9.44
N ALA A 97 1.98 -8.36 -9.90
CA ALA A 97 3.07 -8.03 -8.98
C ALA A 97 2.69 -6.84 -8.09
N SER A 98 2.02 -5.82 -8.65
CA SER A 98 1.51 -4.70 -7.85
C SER A 98 0.46 -5.17 -6.84
N VAL A 99 -0.47 -6.05 -7.21
CA VAL A 99 -1.50 -6.57 -6.30
C VAL A 99 -0.85 -7.33 -5.14
N ALA A 100 0.07 -8.25 -5.44
CA ALA A 100 0.76 -9.05 -4.44
C ALA A 100 1.56 -8.18 -3.47
N ILE A 101 2.32 -7.20 -3.99
CA ILE A 101 3.14 -6.28 -3.20
C ILE A 101 2.26 -5.36 -2.35
N LEU A 102 1.19 -4.79 -2.91
CA LEU A 102 0.27 -3.91 -2.17
C LEU A 102 -0.45 -4.66 -1.04
N ALA A 103 -0.82 -5.93 -1.27
CA ALA A 103 -1.42 -6.77 -0.24
C ALA A 103 -0.39 -7.12 0.86
N ALA A 104 0.81 -7.55 0.49
CA ALA A 104 1.86 -7.99 1.41
C ALA A 104 2.45 -6.84 2.26
N ALA A 105 2.69 -5.69 1.65
CA ALA A 105 3.40 -4.56 2.26
C ALA A 105 2.48 -3.48 2.85
N LEU A 106 1.17 -3.71 2.94
CA LEU A 106 0.20 -2.74 3.47
C LEU A 106 0.07 -1.41 2.71
N LEU A 107 0.63 -1.35 1.50
CA LEU A 107 0.71 -0.15 0.71
C LEU A 107 -0.65 0.23 0.11
N ARG A 108 -0.87 1.53 -0.10
CA ARG A 108 -1.98 2.03 -0.93
C ARG A 108 -1.61 1.98 -2.38
N GLY A 109 -2.59 1.96 -3.26
CA GLY A 109 -2.38 1.78 -4.71
C GLY A 109 -1.19 2.56 -5.28
N HIS A 110 -1.12 3.89 -5.05
CA HIS A 110 -0.02 4.70 -5.58
C HIS A 110 1.32 4.49 -4.85
N GLU A 111 1.30 4.02 -3.60
CA GLU A 111 2.50 3.80 -2.79
C GLU A 111 3.34 2.63 -3.35
N GLY A 112 2.70 1.59 -3.89
CA GLY A 112 3.38 0.43 -4.49
C GLY A 112 4.17 0.75 -5.75
N PHE A 113 3.77 1.80 -6.49
CA PHE A 113 4.45 2.21 -7.72
C PHE A 113 5.82 2.83 -7.49
N TYR A 114 6.17 3.19 -6.26
CA TYR A 114 7.49 3.72 -5.91
C TYR A 114 8.57 2.65 -5.72
N LEU A 115 8.33 1.40 -6.10
CA LEU A 115 9.31 0.33 -5.96
C LEU A 115 10.53 0.60 -6.86
N ASP A 116 11.70 0.70 -6.25
CA ASP A 116 12.97 0.91 -6.93
C ASP A 116 13.58 -0.39 -7.40
N ILE A 117 13.96 -0.47 -8.68
CA ILE A 117 14.53 -1.68 -9.30
C ILE A 117 15.89 -1.99 -8.68
N ALA A 118 16.82 -1.04 -8.66
CA ALA A 118 18.22 -1.28 -8.30
C ALA A 118 18.38 -1.69 -6.83
N ALA A 119 17.71 -0.97 -5.92
CA ALA A 119 17.75 -1.25 -4.48
C ALA A 119 17.02 -2.56 -4.15
N THR A 120 15.90 -2.85 -4.80
CA THR A 120 15.21 -4.14 -4.60
C THR A 120 16.07 -5.30 -5.11
N LYS A 121 16.70 -5.14 -6.28
CA LYS A 121 17.61 -6.14 -6.87
C LYS A 121 18.82 -6.41 -5.99
N ALA A 122 19.40 -5.38 -5.36
CA ALA A 122 20.52 -5.53 -4.44
C ALA A 122 20.21 -6.43 -3.23
N HIS A 123 18.95 -6.46 -2.79
CA HIS A 123 18.48 -7.27 -1.66
C HIS A 123 17.69 -8.52 -2.08
N LEU A 124 17.63 -8.83 -3.38
CA LEU A 124 16.81 -9.94 -3.88
C LEU A 124 17.37 -11.30 -3.46
N ALA A 125 18.68 -11.44 -3.31
CA ALA A 125 19.30 -12.68 -2.86
C ALA A 125 19.06 -12.97 -1.36
N ASP A 126 18.83 -11.93 -0.57
CA ASP A 126 18.69 -12.01 0.89
C ASP A 126 17.46 -12.84 1.26
N GLY A 127 17.61 -13.80 2.18
CA GLY A 127 16.51 -14.63 2.68
C GLY A 127 15.86 -15.56 1.66
N LYS A 128 16.44 -15.74 0.46
CA LYS A 128 15.92 -16.66 -0.57
C LYS A 128 15.85 -18.11 -0.09
N ASN A 129 16.94 -18.57 0.55
CA ASN A 129 17.07 -19.92 1.10
C ASN A 129 16.76 -19.99 2.60
N GLY A 130 16.01 -19.01 3.12
CA GLY A 130 15.63 -18.98 4.52
C GLY A 130 14.70 -20.15 4.88
N VAL A 131 14.74 -20.58 6.14
CA VAL A 131 13.98 -21.71 6.66
C VAL A 131 13.09 -21.23 7.81
N LEU A 132 11.83 -21.65 7.78
CA LEU A 132 10.92 -21.41 8.90
C LEU A 132 11.35 -22.28 10.10
N PRO A 133 11.42 -21.71 11.32
CA PRO A 133 11.68 -22.50 12.51
C PRO A 133 10.59 -23.57 12.71
N GLU A 134 10.97 -24.81 13.06
CA GLU A 134 10.05 -25.96 13.22
C GLU A 134 8.88 -25.69 14.19
N LYS A 135 9.08 -24.81 15.17
CA LYS A 135 8.06 -24.41 16.17
C LYS A 135 7.74 -22.92 16.08
N PHE A 136 7.51 -22.41 14.87
CA PHE A 136 7.06 -21.04 14.72
C PHE A 136 5.65 -20.85 15.30
N SER A 137 5.52 -19.92 16.25
CA SER A 137 4.23 -19.44 16.74
C SER A 137 4.22 -17.92 16.65
N LYS A 138 3.08 -17.35 16.26
CA LYS A 138 2.89 -15.90 16.16
C LYS A 138 3.12 -15.15 17.48
N HIS A 139 3.17 -15.81 18.64
CA HIS A 139 3.46 -15.17 19.92
C HIS A 139 4.88 -15.41 20.42
N ARG A 140 5.67 -16.20 19.69
CA ARG A 140 7.05 -16.53 20.04
C ARG A 140 7.96 -15.38 19.65
N ILE A 141 8.85 -15.00 20.57
CA ILE A 141 9.98 -14.12 20.29
C ILE A 141 11.04 -14.97 19.60
N LEU A 142 11.49 -14.55 18.42
CA LEU A 142 12.55 -15.21 17.67
C LEU A 142 13.92 -14.76 18.18
N SER A 143 14.89 -15.67 18.17
CA SER A 143 16.30 -15.33 18.36
C SER A 143 16.86 -14.58 17.15
N GLU A 144 18.00 -13.90 17.30
CA GLU A 144 18.67 -13.18 16.20
C GLU A 144 19.04 -14.12 15.05
N ASP A 145 19.57 -15.31 15.37
CA ASP A 145 19.92 -16.32 14.36
C ASP A 145 18.68 -16.81 13.59
N GLU A 146 17.55 -17.02 14.28
CA GLU A 146 16.29 -17.39 13.64
C GLU A 146 15.77 -16.28 12.73
N ILE A 147 15.89 -15.02 13.14
CA ILE A 147 15.48 -13.85 12.34
C ILE A 147 16.27 -13.78 11.05
N LEU A 148 17.60 -13.95 11.12
CA LEU A 148 18.49 -13.93 9.96
C LEU A 148 18.23 -15.11 9.00
N ALA A 149 17.77 -16.23 9.54
CA ALA A 149 17.43 -17.42 8.77
C ALA A 149 16.01 -17.38 8.17
N LEU A 150 15.18 -16.36 8.42
CA LEU A 150 13.81 -16.33 7.92
C LEU A 150 13.74 -16.27 6.38
N PRO A 151 12.75 -16.94 5.76
CA PRO A 151 12.52 -16.82 4.32
C PRO A 151 11.93 -15.45 4.00
N THR A 152 12.76 -14.53 3.51
CA THR A 152 12.38 -13.13 3.31
C THR A 152 12.64 -12.63 1.89
N VAL A 153 11.85 -11.66 1.47
CA VAL A 153 12.10 -10.82 0.29
C VAL A 153 12.00 -9.36 0.70
N CYS A 154 13.01 -8.56 0.37
CA CYS A 154 13.04 -7.14 0.67
C CYS A 154 12.59 -6.35 -0.55
N ILE A 155 11.60 -5.48 -0.39
CA ILE A 155 11.25 -4.46 -1.39
C ILE A 155 11.76 -3.10 -0.93
N CYS A 156 12.25 -2.29 -1.87
CA CYS A 156 12.75 -0.96 -1.58
C CYS A 156 11.87 0.09 -2.27
N LEU A 157 11.28 0.99 -1.49
CA LEU A 157 10.47 2.10 -2.01
C LEU A 157 11.33 3.36 -2.09
N MET A 158 11.41 3.97 -3.27
CA MET A 158 12.09 5.25 -3.43
C MET A 158 11.23 6.38 -2.87
N GLY A 159 11.81 7.19 -2.00
CA GLY A 159 11.14 8.34 -1.38
C GLY A 159 11.88 9.65 -1.60
N LYS A 160 11.22 10.76 -1.28
CA LYS A 160 11.86 12.08 -1.22
C LYS A 160 12.69 12.21 0.07
N PHE A 161 13.75 11.41 0.18
CA PHE A 161 14.71 11.49 1.27
C PHE A 161 15.68 12.65 1.02
N LYS A 162 15.48 13.76 1.71
CA LYS A 162 16.53 14.76 1.94
C LYS A 162 16.81 14.75 3.44
N GLY A 163 17.98 14.26 3.87
CA GLY A 163 18.58 14.82 5.07
C GLY A 163 19.44 13.97 6.01
N GLU A 164 19.25 12.66 6.21
CA GLU A 164 19.80 12.10 7.48
C GLU A 164 20.62 10.79 7.43
N THR A 165 20.51 9.91 6.43
CA THR A 165 21.18 8.58 6.51
C THR A 165 21.88 8.06 5.25
N GLY A 166 22.03 8.85 4.18
CA GLY A 166 22.77 8.42 2.99
C GLY A 166 22.07 7.35 2.12
N GLU A 167 21.10 6.60 2.65
CA GLU A 167 20.22 5.71 1.90
C GLU A 167 18.99 6.48 1.37
N ARG A 168 18.67 6.29 0.07
CA ARG A 168 17.61 7.03 -0.65
C ARG A 168 16.28 6.28 -0.74
N TYR A 169 16.12 5.17 -0.02
CA TYR A 169 14.98 4.27 -0.13
C TYR A 169 14.52 3.74 1.23
N HIS A 170 13.25 3.31 1.31
CA HIS A 170 12.66 2.64 2.45
C HIS A 170 12.54 1.15 2.18
N SER A 171 13.28 0.34 2.93
CA SER A 171 13.22 -1.13 2.85
C SER A 171 12.06 -1.68 3.66
N ILE A 172 11.27 -2.56 3.06
CA ILE A 172 10.21 -3.33 3.73
C ILE A 172 10.52 -4.81 3.52
N ILE A 173 10.68 -5.55 4.62
CA ILE A 173 11.02 -6.97 4.59
C ILE A 173 9.72 -7.77 4.70
N LEU A 174 9.47 -8.60 3.69
CA LEU A 174 8.28 -9.41 3.53
C LEU A 174 8.66 -10.90 3.58
N ALA A 175 7.69 -11.77 3.84
CA ALA A 175 7.83 -13.21 3.74
C ALA A 175 7.84 -13.65 2.28
N ASN A 176 8.62 -14.69 1.97
CA ASN A 176 8.63 -15.26 0.61
C ASN A 176 7.25 -15.76 0.20
N GLU A 177 6.58 -16.43 1.14
CA GLU A 177 5.23 -16.95 1.02
C GLU A 177 4.48 -16.72 2.33
N SER A 178 3.20 -16.36 2.23
CA SER A 178 2.33 -16.18 3.39
C SER A 178 1.55 -17.46 3.73
N MET A 179 0.97 -17.52 4.93
CA MET A 179 0.14 -18.65 5.39
C MET A 179 -1.09 -18.91 4.51
N SER A 180 -1.58 -17.93 3.76
CA SER A 180 -2.68 -18.10 2.80
C SER A 180 -2.25 -18.59 1.42
N GLY A 181 -0.94 -18.74 1.17
CA GLY A 181 -0.38 -19.12 -0.13
C GLY A 181 0.00 -17.95 -1.02
N LEU A 182 0.07 -16.72 -0.49
CA LEU A 182 0.52 -15.56 -1.27
C LEU A 182 2.05 -15.64 -1.51
N THR A 183 2.46 -16.00 -2.72
CA THR A 183 3.87 -16.17 -3.11
C THR A 183 4.54 -14.84 -3.49
N VAL A 184 4.74 -13.96 -2.51
CA VAL A 184 5.27 -12.59 -2.71
C VAL A 184 6.62 -12.59 -3.42
N ARG A 185 7.55 -13.47 -3.02
CA ARG A 185 8.89 -13.51 -3.64
C ARG A 185 8.84 -13.80 -5.12
N TRP A 186 7.99 -14.74 -5.55
CA TRP A 186 7.86 -15.09 -6.96
C TRP A 186 7.45 -13.88 -7.80
N TRP A 187 6.45 -13.11 -7.33
CA TRP A 187 6.00 -11.90 -8.02
C TRP A 187 7.07 -10.80 -8.08
N VAL A 188 7.84 -10.61 -6.99
CA VAL A 188 8.95 -9.66 -6.97
C VAL A 188 10.08 -10.10 -7.92
N GLU A 189 10.49 -11.37 -7.88
CA GLU A 189 11.51 -11.91 -8.78
C GLU A 189 11.08 -11.81 -10.24
N ALA A 190 9.83 -12.17 -10.55
CA ALA A 190 9.30 -12.08 -11.91
C ALA A 190 9.27 -10.63 -12.43
N LEU A 191 8.86 -9.66 -11.59
CA LEU A 191 8.87 -8.25 -11.93
C LEU A 191 10.29 -7.75 -12.23
N ILE A 192 11.28 -8.12 -11.41
CA ILE A 192 12.68 -7.71 -11.63
C ILE A 192 13.26 -8.38 -12.88
N SER A 193 12.95 -9.65 -13.15
CA SER A 193 13.35 -10.33 -14.38
C SER A 193 12.77 -9.64 -15.62
N LEU A 194 11.50 -9.23 -15.58
CA LEU A 194 10.87 -8.47 -16.65
C LEU A 194 11.57 -7.13 -16.88
N CYS A 195 11.93 -6.40 -15.81
CA CYS A 195 12.70 -5.17 -15.93
C CYS A 195 14.09 -5.42 -16.56
N ASP A 196 14.75 -6.51 -16.21
CA ASP A 196 16.04 -6.90 -16.78
C ASP A 196 15.93 -7.22 -18.29
N GLU A 197 14.89 -7.94 -18.69
CA GLU A 197 14.59 -8.26 -20.10
C GLU A 197 14.32 -6.99 -20.94
N GLU A 198 13.68 -5.99 -20.35
CA GLU A 198 13.47 -4.67 -20.97
C GLU A 198 14.71 -3.76 -20.92
N GLY A 199 15.81 -4.20 -20.29
CA GLY A 199 17.03 -3.40 -20.13
C GLY A 199 16.92 -2.26 -19.11
N LYS A 200 15.91 -2.29 -18.23
CA LYS A 200 15.69 -1.29 -17.17
C LYS A 200 16.45 -1.65 -15.90
N ALA A 201 17.62 -1.07 -15.70
CA ALA A 201 18.45 -1.34 -14.52
C ALA A 201 18.12 -0.47 -13.29
N THR A 202 17.51 0.71 -13.49
CA THR A 202 17.26 1.72 -12.45
C THR A 202 15.91 2.40 -12.67
N GLY A 203 15.36 3.03 -11.62
CA GLY A 203 14.07 3.73 -11.69
C GLY A 203 12.95 2.93 -11.04
N PHE A 204 11.70 3.29 -11.32
CA PHE A 204 10.56 2.59 -10.76
C PHE A 204 10.24 1.32 -11.57
N ALA A 205 9.95 0.22 -10.87
CA ALA A 205 9.69 -1.08 -11.51
C ALA A 205 8.39 -1.11 -12.32
N PHE A 206 7.46 -0.20 -12.02
CA PHE A 206 6.16 -0.11 -12.67
C PHE A 206 6.06 1.00 -13.71
N ASP A 207 7.13 1.76 -13.94
CA ASP A 207 7.12 2.77 -14.98
C ASP A 207 6.95 2.12 -16.36
N GLU A 208 6.16 2.77 -17.20
CA GLU A 208 6.09 2.42 -18.61
C GLU A 208 7.37 2.83 -19.35
N ALA A 209 7.45 2.60 -20.65
CA ALA A 209 8.65 2.89 -21.46
C ALA A 209 9.11 4.37 -21.37
N ASP A 210 8.23 5.28 -20.96
CA ASP A 210 8.46 6.74 -20.93
C ASP A 210 8.70 7.32 -19.51
N ASP A 211 9.08 6.50 -18.52
CA ASP A 211 9.24 6.93 -17.11
C ASP A 211 7.95 7.55 -16.51
N THR A 212 6.80 7.20 -17.08
CA THR A 212 5.49 7.63 -16.59
C THR A 212 4.97 6.64 -15.55
N PRO A 213 4.46 7.13 -14.40
CA PRO A 213 3.80 6.28 -13.44
C PRO A 213 2.62 5.55 -14.08
N PRO A 214 2.36 4.29 -13.73
CA PRO A 214 1.27 3.50 -14.30
C PRO A 214 -0.09 4.15 -14.00
N ASP A 215 -1.02 4.06 -14.95
CA ASP A 215 -2.36 4.57 -14.73
C ASP A 215 -3.12 3.70 -13.73
N SER A 216 -3.35 4.27 -12.55
CA SER A 216 -4.16 3.64 -11.51
C SER A 216 -5.58 3.28 -11.96
N ALA A 217 -6.14 3.95 -12.98
CA ALA A 217 -7.45 3.63 -13.53
C ALA A 217 -7.43 2.32 -14.31
N GLU A 218 -6.41 2.08 -15.14
CA GLU A 218 -6.23 0.85 -15.90
C GLU A 218 -6.02 -0.35 -14.97
N TYR A 219 -5.15 -0.20 -13.98
CA TYR A 219 -4.94 -1.22 -12.95
C TYR A 219 -6.25 -1.51 -12.21
N ASN A 220 -7.04 -0.48 -11.84
CA ASN A 220 -8.34 -0.72 -11.22
C ASN A 220 -9.34 -1.43 -12.16
N ALA A 221 -9.27 -1.20 -13.48
CA ALA A 221 -10.13 -1.88 -14.45
C ALA A 221 -9.76 -3.36 -14.55
N LEU A 222 -8.47 -3.68 -14.71
CA LEU A 222 -7.95 -5.05 -14.70
C LEU A 222 -8.32 -5.78 -13.41
N PHE A 223 -8.14 -5.13 -12.26
CA PHE A 223 -8.52 -5.67 -10.97
C PHE A 223 -10.00 -6.06 -10.90
N ARG A 224 -10.88 -5.21 -11.43
CA ARG A 224 -12.32 -5.50 -11.44
C ARG A 224 -12.68 -6.59 -12.44
N GLN A 225 -12.02 -6.66 -13.58
CA GLN A 225 -12.19 -7.72 -14.55
C GLN A 225 -11.85 -9.09 -13.96
N TYR A 226 -10.70 -9.21 -13.28
CA TYR A 226 -10.32 -10.45 -12.61
C TYR A 226 -11.21 -10.80 -11.43
N LEU A 227 -11.71 -9.80 -10.68
CA LEU A 227 -12.71 -10.05 -9.64
C LEU A 227 -14.06 -10.53 -10.21
N GLN A 228 -14.49 -10.05 -11.37
CA GLN A 228 -15.68 -10.56 -12.07
C GLN A 228 -15.48 -12.03 -12.47
N ARG A 229 -14.35 -12.36 -13.09
CA ARG A 229 -14.01 -13.75 -13.44
C ARG A 229 -13.92 -14.64 -12.20
N LEU A 230 -13.38 -14.13 -11.09
CA LEU A 230 -13.37 -14.83 -9.81
C LEU A 230 -14.80 -15.06 -9.29
N GLN A 231 -15.68 -14.07 -9.42
CA GLN A 231 -17.09 -14.17 -9.02
C GLN A 231 -17.84 -15.25 -9.82
N GLU A 232 -17.54 -15.38 -11.10
CA GLU A 232 -18.14 -16.39 -11.98
C GLU A 232 -17.67 -17.81 -11.63
N ASN A 233 -16.37 -17.98 -11.37
CA ASN A 233 -15.75 -19.29 -11.15
C ASN A 233 -15.74 -19.76 -9.69
N HIS A 234 -15.78 -18.84 -8.71
CA HIS A 234 -15.58 -19.10 -7.28
C HIS A 234 -16.55 -18.30 -6.40
N GLN A 235 -17.86 -18.57 -6.55
CA GLN A 235 -18.92 -17.92 -5.77
C GLN A 235 -18.84 -18.19 -4.25
N ASP A 236 -18.11 -19.24 -3.84
CA ASP A 236 -17.83 -19.57 -2.45
C ASP A 236 -16.88 -18.56 -1.78
N LEU A 237 -15.93 -18.02 -2.55
CA LEU A 237 -14.97 -17.02 -2.09
C LEU A 237 -15.49 -15.59 -2.28
N PHE A 238 -16.26 -15.36 -3.34
CA PHE A 238 -16.74 -14.05 -3.72
C PHE A 238 -18.14 -14.14 -4.33
N SER A 239 -19.16 -13.82 -3.52
CA SER A 239 -20.57 -14.06 -3.88
C SER A 239 -21.00 -13.21 -5.07
N ALA A 240 -21.80 -13.79 -5.98
CA ALA A 240 -22.44 -13.09 -7.10
C ALA A 240 -23.32 -11.88 -6.71
N LYS A 241 -23.71 -11.77 -5.43
CA LYS A 241 -24.48 -10.62 -4.92
C LYS A 241 -23.61 -9.40 -4.62
N GLU A 242 -22.29 -9.56 -4.53
CA GLU A 242 -21.40 -8.46 -4.22
C GLU A 242 -21.14 -7.60 -5.45
N ASP A 243 -21.21 -6.28 -5.25
CA ASP A 243 -20.92 -5.31 -6.30
C ASP A 243 -19.40 -5.12 -6.45
N VAL A 244 -18.84 -5.65 -7.54
CA VAL A 244 -17.42 -5.56 -7.90
C VAL A 244 -16.91 -4.12 -7.93
N THR A 245 -17.76 -3.15 -8.27
CA THR A 245 -17.35 -1.73 -8.37
C THR A 245 -16.94 -1.14 -7.03
N ARG A 246 -17.34 -1.78 -5.92
CA ARG A 246 -16.93 -1.43 -4.54
C ARG A 246 -15.51 -1.89 -4.21
N TYR A 247 -14.83 -2.57 -5.13
CA TYR A 247 -13.45 -3.00 -4.98
C TYR A 247 -12.52 -2.22 -5.92
N GLY A 248 -11.27 -2.12 -5.51
CA GLY A 248 -10.22 -1.38 -6.19
C GLY A 248 -8.90 -1.39 -5.44
N ILE A 249 -7.80 -1.31 -6.20
CA ILE A 249 -6.42 -1.44 -5.75
C ILE A 249 -6.04 -0.39 -4.72
N SER A 250 -6.60 0.82 -4.84
CA SER A 250 -6.23 1.95 -3.99
C SER A 250 -6.37 1.67 -2.49
N ARG A 251 -7.40 0.90 -2.07
CA ARG A 251 -7.67 0.62 -0.65
C ARG A 251 -8.07 -0.82 -0.35
N SER A 252 -8.61 -1.58 -1.30
CA SER A 252 -9.20 -2.89 -0.99
C SER A 252 -8.14 -3.84 -0.48
N LEU A 253 -7.00 -3.95 -1.17
CA LEU A 253 -5.87 -4.79 -0.79
C LEU A 253 -5.31 -4.44 0.60
N CYS A 254 -5.00 -3.16 0.82
CA CYS A 254 -4.56 -2.68 2.13
C CYS A 254 -5.60 -2.97 3.24
N LYS A 255 -6.89 -2.78 2.97
CA LYS A 255 -7.95 -3.08 3.94
C LYS A 255 -8.08 -4.58 4.21
N SER A 256 -7.98 -5.42 3.18
CA SER A 256 -7.97 -6.88 3.32
C SER A 256 -6.84 -7.31 4.24
N ALA A 257 -5.64 -6.77 3.99
CA ALA A 257 -4.44 -7.08 4.74
C ALA A 257 -4.57 -6.64 6.22
N VAL A 258 -5.01 -5.40 6.48
CA VAL A 258 -5.30 -4.92 7.86
C VAL A 258 -6.34 -5.80 8.55
N THR A 259 -7.42 -6.15 7.84
CA THR A 259 -8.51 -6.98 8.40
C THR A 259 -8.00 -8.36 8.77
N ARG A 260 -7.14 -8.95 7.94
CA ARG A 260 -6.53 -10.26 8.16
C ARG A 260 -5.57 -10.24 9.34
N ALA A 261 -4.69 -9.24 9.42
CA ALA A 261 -3.80 -9.05 10.57
C ALA A 261 -4.57 -8.86 11.88
N GLY A 262 -5.67 -8.09 11.85
CA GLY A 262 -6.58 -7.95 12.99
C GLY A 262 -7.20 -9.29 13.42
N LYS A 263 -7.69 -10.10 12.47
CA LYS A 263 -8.21 -11.45 12.75
C LYS A 263 -7.15 -12.39 13.31
N ALA A 264 -5.88 -12.19 12.96
CA ALA A 264 -4.78 -12.97 13.49
C ALA A 264 -4.30 -12.52 14.88
N GLY A 265 -4.84 -11.41 15.41
CA GLY A 265 -4.49 -10.87 16.72
C GLY A 265 -3.18 -10.07 16.71
N MET A 266 -2.80 -9.47 15.58
CA MET A 266 -1.66 -8.56 15.53
C MET A 266 -1.96 -7.25 16.27
N THR A 267 -0.93 -6.73 16.93
CA THR A 267 -1.00 -5.47 17.68
C THR A 267 -0.92 -4.26 16.76
N GLU A 268 -1.40 -3.11 17.23
CA GLU A 268 -1.29 -1.85 16.50
C GLU A 268 0.17 -1.45 16.23
N MET A 269 1.08 -1.77 17.17
CA MET A 269 2.51 -1.52 17.01
C MET A 269 3.10 -2.27 15.81
N GLU A 270 2.77 -3.56 15.66
CA GLU A 270 3.25 -4.38 14.54
C GLU A 270 2.70 -3.87 13.20
N VAL A 271 1.42 -3.51 13.15
CA VAL A 271 0.80 -2.93 11.94
C VAL A 271 1.37 -1.55 11.62
N SER A 272 1.69 -0.74 12.64
CA SER A 272 2.31 0.57 12.46
C SER A 272 3.76 0.47 12.00
N ALA A 273 4.49 -0.59 12.37
CA ALA A 273 5.86 -0.84 11.92
C ALA A 273 5.93 -0.98 10.40
N VAL A 274 4.99 -1.74 9.80
CA VAL A 274 4.88 -1.86 8.34
C VAL A 274 4.44 -0.55 7.68
N ASN A 275 3.53 0.18 8.32
CA ASN A 275 3.03 1.45 7.80
C ASN A 275 3.99 2.64 8.03
N ARG A 276 5.24 2.42 8.47
CA ARG A 276 6.22 3.49 8.73
C ARG A 276 6.43 4.38 7.51
N TRP A 277 6.43 3.80 6.32
CA TRP A 277 6.45 4.51 5.03
C TRP A 277 5.48 5.70 4.98
N ARG A 278 4.24 5.54 5.44
CA ARG A 278 3.23 6.61 5.38
C ARG A 278 3.58 7.81 6.25
N THR A 279 4.25 7.59 7.37
CA THR A 279 4.71 8.68 8.25
C THR A 279 5.82 9.47 7.54
N VAL A 280 6.70 8.77 6.85
CA VAL A 280 7.78 9.37 6.04
C VAL A 280 7.21 10.14 4.85
N GLU A 281 6.30 9.53 4.07
CA GLU A 281 5.65 10.18 2.92
C GLU A 281 4.89 11.45 3.35
N LYS A 282 4.14 11.38 4.46
CA LYS A 282 3.42 12.54 5.01
C LYS A 282 4.34 13.68 5.44
N ALA A 283 5.57 13.36 5.84
CA ALA A 283 6.54 14.38 6.24
C ALA A 283 7.01 15.21 5.03
N LYS A 284 6.81 14.75 3.79
CA LYS A 284 7.06 15.53 2.55
C LYS A 284 8.45 16.20 2.51
N GLY A 285 9.48 15.48 2.97
CA GLY A 285 10.86 15.98 3.03
C GLY A 285 11.21 16.77 4.30
N SER A 286 10.30 16.88 5.27
CA SER A 286 10.63 17.27 6.65
C SER A 286 11.00 16.05 7.50
N CYS A 287 11.68 16.27 8.63
CA CYS A 287 12.04 15.20 9.56
C CYS A 287 10.75 14.51 10.09
N PRO A 288 10.56 13.20 9.84
CA PRO A 288 9.36 12.49 10.25
C PRO A 288 9.31 12.36 11.78
N LYS A 289 8.20 12.78 12.37
CA LYS A 289 7.97 12.60 13.82
C LYS A 289 7.53 11.17 14.10
N HIS A 290 8.49 10.34 14.46
CA HIS A 290 8.26 9.02 15.01
C HIS A 290 7.97 9.11 16.52
N ASN A 291 7.20 8.15 17.05
CA ASN A 291 7.20 7.96 18.50
C ASN A 291 8.61 7.52 18.95
N MET A 292 8.94 7.65 20.23
CA MET A 292 10.28 7.31 20.74
C MET A 292 10.75 5.92 20.26
N LEU A 293 9.89 4.91 20.37
CA LEU A 293 10.23 3.55 19.97
C LEU A 293 10.60 3.45 18.48
N THR A 294 9.79 4.03 17.59
CA THR A 294 10.04 4.03 16.14
C THR A 294 11.24 4.90 15.75
N HIS A 295 11.57 5.92 16.54
CA HIS A 295 12.76 6.76 16.32
C HIS A 295 14.06 6.00 16.59
N TYR A 296 14.09 5.12 17.60
CA TYR A 296 15.27 4.34 17.95
C TYR A 296 15.44 3.05 17.14
N THR A 297 14.41 2.60 16.44
CA THR A 297 14.47 1.38 15.63
C THR A 297 14.79 1.68 14.16
N ASP A 298 15.83 1.05 13.64
CA ASP A 298 16.13 1.04 12.21
C ASP A 298 15.14 0.14 11.43
N ALA A 299 14.94 0.40 10.13
CA ALA A 299 14.07 -0.40 9.27
C ALA A 299 14.50 -1.88 9.25
N ARG A 300 15.81 -2.16 9.23
CA ARG A 300 16.34 -3.54 9.31
C ARG A 300 16.08 -4.19 10.67
N ALA A 301 16.13 -3.42 11.76
CA ALA A 301 15.79 -3.92 13.10
C ALA A 301 14.30 -4.26 13.24
N LEU A 302 13.43 -3.67 12.41
CA LEU A 302 12.00 -3.97 12.35
C LEU A 302 11.66 -5.16 11.43
N ALA A 303 12.65 -5.76 10.76
CA ALA A 303 12.47 -6.89 9.84
C ALA A 303 11.56 -8.00 10.38
N PRO A 304 11.70 -8.46 11.65
CA PRO A 304 10.87 -9.53 12.16
C PRO A 304 9.38 -9.15 12.23
N MET A 305 9.09 -7.88 12.54
CA MET A 305 7.71 -7.39 12.64
C MET A 305 7.07 -7.25 11.25
N THR A 306 7.81 -6.70 10.28
CA THR A 306 7.31 -6.56 8.91
C THR A 306 7.16 -7.91 8.21
N TRP A 307 8.11 -8.82 8.45
CA TRP A 307 8.04 -10.18 7.95
C TRP A 307 6.83 -10.92 8.51
N LYS A 308 6.65 -10.90 9.84
CA LYS A 308 5.53 -11.55 10.52
C LYS A 308 4.19 -11.07 10.02
N TYR A 309 4.06 -9.77 9.75
CA TYR A 309 2.85 -9.21 9.16
C TYR A 309 2.52 -9.88 7.82
N SER A 310 3.47 -9.86 6.90
CA SER A 310 3.28 -10.43 5.57
C SER A 310 3.09 -11.95 5.60
N TYR A 311 3.73 -12.66 6.54
CA TYR A 311 3.57 -14.10 6.72
C TYR A 311 2.15 -14.48 7.16
N VAL A 312 1.52 -13.69 8.02
CA VAL A 312 0.21 -14.01 8.62
C VAL A 312 -0.98 -13.80 7.66
N LEU A 313 -0.76 -13.15 6.52
CA LEU A 313 -1.78 -12.95 5.49
C LEU A 313 -2.32 -14.28 5.00
#